data_AF-A0A7W0Y6W4-F1
#
_entry.id   AF-A0A7W0Y6W4-F1
#
_cell.length_a   1.000
_cell.length_b   1.000
_cell.length_c   1.000
_cell.angle_alpha   90.00
_cell.angle_beta   90.00
_cell.angle_gamma   90.00
#
_symmetry.space_group_name_H-M   'P 1'
#
loop_
_entity.id
_entity.type
_entity.pdbx_description
1 polymer ?
#
loop_
_entity_poly.entity_id
_entity_poly.type
_entity_poly.pdbx_seq_one_letter_code
_entity_poly.pdbx_strand_id
1 'polypeptide(L)'
;MAELARGAVADRPWGRTLGALGARGLTGQLTLTADGKRYPVAFRDGAVVGALSLLASDAAIRIALTGHLVTSTQVAEIARHQAAAPTRDEIELIAEHARLAPEQALKLRRRVVAQRAARTFSVERGEFVVEDRVTIPVVPGAELDIRAVIYLGA
;
A
#
# COMPACT_ATOMS: atom_id res chain seq x y z
N MET A 1 -19.30 -10.87 5.24
CA MET A 1 -18.52 -9.62 5.38
C MET A 1 -19.04 -8.97 6.63
N ALA A 2 -18.23 -9.00 7.68
CA ALA A 2 -18.57 -8.41 8.96
C ALA A 2 -17.72 -7.15 9.17
N GLU A 3 -18.39 -6.06 9.54
CA GLU A 3 -17.71 -4.88 10.06
C GLU A 3 -17.17 -5.21 11.46
N LEU A 4 -15.87 -5.03 11.64
CA LEU A 4 -15.15 -5.28 12.90
C LEU A 4 -15.01 -4.01 13.73
N ALA A 5 -14.91 -2.85 13.07
CA ALA A 5 -14.82 -1.54 13.70
C ALA A 5 -15.09 -0.42 12.67
N ARG A 6 -15.48 0.76 13.18
CA ARG A 6 -15.52 2.02 12.43
C ARG A 6 -15.10 3.18 13.31
N GLY A 7 -14.66 4.28 12.70
CA GLY A 7 -14.35 5.51 13.41
C GLY A 7 -13.75 6.57 12.49
N ALA A 8 -13.34 7.69 13.07
CA ALA A 8 -12.69 8.78 12.38
C ALA A 8 -11.18 8.79 12.63
N VAL A 9 -10.41 9.29 11.66
CA VAL A 9 -8.94 9.47 11.82
C VAL A 9 -8.62 10.40 12.99
N ALA A 10 -9.50 11.35 13.29
CA ALA A 10 -9.32 12.34 14.36
C ALA A 10 -9.66 11.79 15.78
N ASP A 11 -10.23 10.58 15.90
CA ASP A 11 -10.65 10.04 17.21
C ASP A 11 -9.47 9.84 18.18
N ARG A 12 -8.28 9.56 17.65
CA ARG A 12 -7.02 9.37 18.38
C ARG A 12 -5.84 9.44 17.40
N PRO A 13 -4.58 9.58 17.88
CA PRO A 13 -3.42 9.56 16.99
C PRO A 13 -3.44 8.34 16.06
N TRP A 14 -3.36 8.58 14.75
CA TRP A 14 -3.58 7.56 13.73
C TRP A 14 -2.64 6.35 13.88
N GLY A 15 -1.38 6.59 14.23
CA GLY A 15 -0.40 5.54 14.53
C GLY A 15 -0.82 4.62 15.69
N ARG A 16 -1.57 5.11 16.68
CA ARG A 16 -2.12 4.26 17.76
C ARG A 16 -3.25 3.37 17.25
N THR A 17 -4.09 3.87 16.34
CA THR A 17 -5.14 3.06 15.71
C THR A 17 -4.50 1.91 14.92
N LEU A 18 -3.56 2.21 14.02
CA LEU A 18 -2.85 1.18 13.25
C LEU A 18 -2.08 0.21 14.15
N GLY A 19 -1.36 0.73 15.15
CA GLY A 19 -0.63 -0.11 16.11
C GLY A 19 -1.54 -1.07 16.87
N ALA A 20 -2.75 -0.64 17.26
CA ALA A 20 -3.73 -1.50 17.90
C ALA A 20 -4.27 -2.60 16.98
N LEU A 21 -4.48 -2.32 15.69
CA LEU A 21 -4.89 -3.35 14.72
C LEU A 21 -3.80 -4.41 14.54
N GLY A 22 -2.54 -3.98 14.43
CA GLY A 22 -1.40 -4.90 14.35
C GLY A 22 -1.23 -5.73 15.63
N ALA A 23 -1.29 -5.10 16.81
CA ALA A 23 -1.17 -5.80 18.09
C ALA A 23 -2.28 -6.82 18.36
N ARG A 24 -3.48 -6.59 17.81
CA ARG A 24 -4.60 -7.55 17.88
C ARG A 24 -4.49 -8.71 16.89
N GLY A 25 -3.45 -8.74 16.05
CA GLY A 25 -3.31 -9.77 15.02
C GLY A 25 -4.40 -9.69 13.96
N LEU A 26 -4.84 -8.49 13.58
CA LEU A 26 -5.93 -8.31 12.60
C LEU A 26 -5.64 -9.10 11.30
N THR A 27 -6.64 -9.87 10.87
CA THR A 27 -6.74 -10.39 9.50
C THR A 27 -8.00 -9.82 8.88
N GLY A 28 -7.86 -9.06 7.79
CA GLY A 28 -8.94 -8.28 7.21
C GLY A 28 -8.44 -7.03 6.49
N GLN A 29 -9.29 -6.04 6.31
CA GLN A 29 -8.97 -4.81 5.60
C GLN A 29 -9.45 -3.59 6.38
N LEU A 30 -8.59 -2.57 6.47
CA LEU A 30 -8.98 -1.22 6.83
C LEU A 30 -9.21 -0.44 5.54
N THR A 31 -10.35 0.25 5.43
CA THR A 31 -10.63 1.16 4.32
C THR A 31 -10.84 2.56 4.87
N LEU A 32 -9.85 3.44 4.68
CA LEU A 32 -9.97 4.86 5.01
C LEU A 32 -10.57 5.62 3.82
N THR A 33 -11.60 6.42 4.08
CA THR A 33 -12.26 7.28 3.09
C THR A 33 -12.10 8.75 3.48
N ALA A 34 -11.56 9.55 2.57
CA ALA A 34 -11.36 10.99 2.74
C ALA A 34 -11.42 11.70 1.40
N ASP A 35 -12.10 12.84 1.32
CA ASP A 35 -12.23 13.66 0.10
C ASP A 35 -12.61 12.85 -1.16
N GLY A 36 -13.56 11.91 -1.01
CA GLY A 36 -14.00 11.02 -2.09
C GLY A 36 -12.98 9.96 -2.53
N LYS A 37 -11.81 9.90 -1.90
CA LYS A 37 -10.75 8.91 -2.15
C LYS A 37 -10.80 7.79 -1.11
N ARG A 38 -10.36 6.60 -1.52
CA ARG A 38 -10.26 5.42 -0.65
C ARG A 38 -8.82 4.95 -0.57
N TYR A 39 -8.39 4.63 0.65
CA TYR A 39 -7.05 4.12 0.98
C TYR A 39 -7.21 2.79 1.71
N PRO A 40 -7.42 1.67 0.98
CA PRO A 40 -7.50 0.35 1.59
C PRO A 40 -6.11 -0.15 1.99
N VAL A 41 -6.03 -0.77 3.17
CA VAL A 41 -4.85 -1.43 3.72
C VAL A 41 -5.26 -2.82 4.19
N ALA A 42 -4.66 -3.85 3.62
CA ALA A 42 -4.93 -5.24 3.93
C ALA A 42 -3.97 -5.75 5.02
N PHE A 43 -4.51 -6.55 5.93
CA PHE A 43 -3.82 -7.14 7.06
C PHE A 43 -3.95 -8.67 7.07
N ARG A 44 -2.89 -9.33 7.54
CA ARG A 44 -2.89 -10.75 7.89
C ARG A 44 -2.06 -10.94 9.15
N ASP A 45 -2.67 -11.48 10.19
CA ASP A 45 -2.07 -11.72 11.50
C ASP A 45 -1.35 -10.47 12.05
N GLY A 46 -1.94 -9.30 11.81
CA GLY A 46 -1.42 -8.00 12.25
C GLY A 46 -0.35 -7.38 11.34
N ALA A 47 0.18 -8.12 10.37
CA ALA A 47 1.11 -7.60 9.36
C ALA A 47 0.36 -6.93 8.20
N VAL A 48 0.92 -5.86 7.65
CA VAL A 48 0.40 -5.24 6.42
C VAL A 48 0.84 -6.05 5.23
N VAL A 49 -0.11 -6.46 4.40
CA VAL A 49 0.11 -7.38 3.26
C VAL A 49 -0.30 -6.80 1.91
N GLY A 50 -0.91 -5.62 1.91
CA GLY A 50 -1.30 -4.89 0.72
C GLY A 50 -1.81 -3.49 1.07
N ALA A 51 -1.69 -2.55 0.15
CA ALA A 51 -2.28 -1.23 0.26
C ALA A 51 -2.45 -0.60 -1.13
N LEU A 52 -3.49 0.23 -1.31
CA LEU A 52 -3.71 0.99 -2.54
C LEU A 52 -3.73 2.51 -2.26
N SER A 53 -3.25 3.28 -3.23
CA SER A 53 -3.33 4.74 -3.27
C SER A 53 -3.53 5.18 -4.72
N LEU A 54 -4.41 6.17 -4.94
CA LEU A 54 -4.63 6.78 -6.26
C LEU A 54 -3.70 7.95 -6.55
N LEU A 55 -2.77 8.27 -5.65
CA LEU A 55 -1.86 9.38 -5.83
C LEU A 55 -0.67 8.98 -6.72
N ALA A 56 -0.35 9.82 -7.70
CA ALA A 56 0.79 9.62 -8.59
C ALA A 56 2.13 9.55 -7.83
N SER A 57 2.23 10.16 -6.65
CA SER A 57 3.39 10.05 -5.75
C SER A 57 3.64 8.63 -5.26
N ASP A 58 2.58 7.81 -5.18
CA ASP A 58 2.61 6.45 -4.62
C ASP A 58 2.52 5.38 -5.73
N ALA A 59 2.68 5.79 -6.99
CA ALA A 59 2.75 4.89 -8.13
C ALA A 59 4.04 4.06 -8.08
N ALA A 60 3.96 2.76 -8.39
CA ALA A 60 5.12 1.88 -8.27
C ALA A 60 6.29 2.32 -9.16
N ILE A 61 5.99 2.86 -10.35
CA ILE A 61 7.03 3.36 -11.27
C ILE A 61 7.81 4.54 -10.69
N ARG A 62 7.15 5.42 -9.93
CA ARG A 62 7.81 6.55 -9.26
C ARG A 62 8.68 6.06 -8.11
N ILE A 63 8.18 5.10 -7.33
CA ILE A 63 8.94 4.47 -6.24
C ILE A 63 10.15 3.72 -6.80
N ALA A 64 10.02 3.04 -7.95
CA ALA A 64 11.12 2.37 -8.64
C ALA A 64 12.17 3.37 -9.13
N LEU A 65 11.75 4.53 -9.67
CA LEU A 65 12.66 5.58 -10.12
C LEU A 65 13.46 6.16 -8.95
N THR A 66 12.79 6.55 -7.87
CA THR A 66 13.45 7.08 -6.66
C THR A 66 14.34 6.02 -6.00
N GLY A 67 13.97 4.73 -6.13
CA GLY A 67 14.78 3.61 -5.67
C GLY A 67 15.92 3.21 -6.61
N HIS A 68 16.15 3.95 -7.69
CA HIS A 68 17.16 3.67 -8.73
C HIS A 68 17.05 2.28 -9.37
N LEU A 69 15.83 1.70 -9.40
CA LEU A 69 15.55 0.42 -10.06
C LEU A 69 15.19 0.59 -11.54
N VAL A 70 14.78 1.80 -11.93
CA VAL A 70 14.55 2.20 -13.31
C VAL A 70 15.20 3.54 -13.58
N THR A 71 15.52 3.81 -14.83
CA THR A 71 15.97 5.13 -15.29
C THR A 71 14.79 6.00 -15.70
N SER A 72 15.01 7.33 -15.78
CA SER A 72 14.00 8.27 -16.30
C SER A 72 13.58 7.95 -17.74
N THR A 73 14.48 7.38 -18.55
CA THR A 73 14.18 6.94 -19.93
C THR A 73 13.24 5.75 -19.97
N GLN A 74 13.35 4.81 -19.02
CA GLN A 74 12.47 3.64 -18.92
C GLN A 74 11.06 4.00 -18.44
N VAL A 75 10.90 5.09 -17.68
CA VAL A 75 9.59 5.49 -17.10
C VAL A 75 8.52 5.68 -18.17
N ALA A 76 8.84 6.40 -19.26
CA ALA A 76 7.87 6.69 -20.30
C ALA A 76 7.41 5.42 -21.04
N GLU A 77 8.33 4.49 -21.28
CA GLU A 77 8.04 3.20 -21.91
C GLU A 77 7.15 2.34 -21.00
N ILE A 78 7.55 2.17 -19.74
CA ILE A 78 6.80 1.41 -18.74
C ILE A 78 5.38 1.98 -18.55
N ALA A 79 5.24 3.31 -18.47
CA ALA A 79 3.94 3.96 -18.33
C ALA A 79 3.01 3.66 -19.51
N ARG A 80 3.53 3.62 -20.75
CA ARG A 80 2.74 3.23 -21.93
C ARG A 80 2.28 1.78 -21.85
N HIS A 81 3.15 0.86 -21.45
CA HIS A 81 2.77 -0.54 -21.28
C HIS A 81 1.74 -0.74 -20.17
N GLN A 82 1.86 0.00 -19.07
CA GLN A 82 0.87 -0.04 -17.99
C GLN A 82 -0.50 0.47 -18.45
N ALA A 83 -0.54 1.55 -19.23
CA ALA A 83 -1.78 2.08 -19.81
C ALA A 83 -2.43 1.09 -20.79
N ALA A 84 -1.63 0.32 -21.53
CA ALA A 84 -2.12 -0.71 -22.45
C ALA A 84 -2.60 -2.01 -21.76
N ALA A 85 -2.19 -2.23 -20.51
CA ALA A 85 -2.53 -3.42 -19.72
C ALA A 85 -2.91 -3.06 -18.27
N PRO A 86 -4.04 -2.38 -18.05
CA PRO A 86 -4.40 -1.81 -16.74
C PRO A 86 -4.71 -2.86 -15.67
N THR A 87 -4.98 -4.10 -16.06
CA THR A 87 -5.22 -5.23 -15.14
C THR A 87 -3.94 -5.95 -14.74
N ARG A 88 -2.81 -5.64 -15.37
CA ARG A 88 -1.53 -6.28 -15.09
C ARG A 88 -0.91 -5.71 -13.82
N ASP A 89 -0.25 -6.57 -13.05
CA ASP A 89 0.50 -6.13 -11.88
C ASP A 89 1.63 -5.18 -12.32
N GLU A 90 1.60 -3.96 -11.79
CA GLU A 90 2.53 -2.90 -12.16
C GLU A 90 3.99 -3.23 -11.79
N ILE A 91 4.22 -4.01 -10.73
CA ILE A 91 5.55 -4.38 -10.27
C ILE A 91 6.12 -5.48 -11.14
N GLU A 92 5.30 -6.46 -11.55
CA GLU A 92 5.71 -7.47 -12.54
C GLU A 92 6.11 -6.81 -13.85
N LEU A 93 5.31 -5.86 -14.33
CA LEU A 93 5.61 -5.11 -15.55
C LEU A 93 6.94 -4.34 -15.39
N ILE A 94 7.16 -3.65 -14.28
CA ILE A 94 8.44 -2.97 -14.00
C ILE A 94 9.60 -3.97 -13.96
N ALA A 95 9.41 -5.11 -13.28
CA ALA A 95 10.44 -6.12 -13.11
C ALA A 95 10.89 -6.70 -14.46
N GLU A 96 9.97 -6.93 -15.39
CA GLU A 96 10.29 -7.39 -16.74
C GLU A 96 11.08 -6.35 -17.54
N HIS A 97 10.61 -5.11 -17.60
CA HIS A 97 11.24 -4.06 -18.42
C HIS A 97 12.60 -3.63 -17.89
N ALA A 98 12.77 -3.66 -16.57
CA ALA A 98 14.02 -3.33 -15.90
C ALA A 98 14.90 -4.55 -15.62
N ARG A 99 14.46 -5.76 -15.99
CA ARG A 99 15.15 -7.04 -15.72
C ARG A 99 15.56 -7.18 -14.25
N LEU A 100 14.63 -6.86 -13.35
CA LEU A 100 14.86 -6.95 -11.91
C LEU A 100 14.97 -8.41 -11.48
N ALA A 101 15.96 -8.71 -10.65
CA ALA A 101 16.02 -9.99 -9.95
C ALA A 101 14.78 -10.16 -9.05
N PRO A 102 14.33 -11.40 -8.76
CA PRO A 102 13.17 -11.66 -7.91
C PRO A 102 13.23 -10.93 -6.55
N GLU A 103 14.42 -10.87 -5.94
CA GLU A 103 14.63 -10.14 -4.69
C GLU A 103 14.44 -8.63 -4.83
N GLN A 104 14.86 -8.04 -5.95
CA GLN A 104 14.66 -6.61 -6.22
C GLN A 104 13.18 -6.29 -6.45
N ALA A 105 12.47 -7.15 -7.17
CA ALA A 105 11.02 -7.04 -7.35
C ALA A 105 10.28 -7.14 -6.01
N LEU A 106 10.67 -8.07 -5.14
CA LEU A 106 10.09 -8.20 -3.80
C LEU A 106 10.38 -6.97 -2.92
N LYS A 107 11.62 -6.45 -2.96
CA LYS A 107 11.99 -5.21 -2.25
C LYS A 107 11.18 -4.01 -2.76
N LEU A 108 11.02 -3.86 -4.07
CA LEU A 108 10.16 -2.83 -4.67
C LEU A 108 8.73 -2.97 -4.16
N ARG A 109 8.20 -4.19 -4.19
CA ARG A 109 6.84 -4.48 -3.73
C ARG A 109 6.60 -4.09 -2.28
N ARG A 110 7.51 -4.47 -1.38
CA ARG A 110 7.48 -4.05 0.03
C ARG A 110 7.48 -2.52 0.17
N ARG A 111 8.32 -1.81 -0.60
CA ARG A 111 8.35 -0.34 -0.60
C ARG A 111 7.04 0.28 -1.10
N VAL A 112 6.44 -0.28 -2.16
CA VAL A 112 5.15 0.18 -2.70
C VAL A 112 4.04 0.03 -1.66
N VAL A 113 3.93 -1.14 -1.03
CA VAL A 113 2.94 -1.38 0.03
C VAL A 113 3.17 -0.44 1.21
N ALA A 114 4.42 -0.29 1.66
CA ALA A 114 4.77 0.62 2.76
C ALA A 114 4.37 2.06 2.47
N GLN A 115 4.75 2.59 1.30
CA GLN A 115 4.43 3.95 0.87
C GLN A 115 2.92 4.19 0.80
N ARG A 116 2.17 3.24 0.24
CA ARG A 116 0.71 3.34 0.10
C ARG A 116 -0.01 3.22 1.45
N ALA A 117 0.48 2.38 2.35
CA ALA A 117 -0.08 2.28 3.70
C ALA A 117 0.24 3.54 4.53
N ALA A 118 1.47 4.03 4.46
CA ALA A 118 1.90 5.26 5.13
C ALA A 118 1.16 6.50 4.62
N ARG A 119 0.65 6.49 3.38
CA ARG A 119 -0.22 7.56 2.86
C ARG A 119 -1.41 7.87 3.76
N THR A 120 -1.92 6.90 4.50
CA THR A 120 -3.04 7.12 5.43
C THR A 120 -2.74 8.15 6.53
N PHE A 121 -1.46 8.38 6.84
CA PHE A 121 -1.05 9.41 7.82
C PHE A 121 -1.17 10.84 7.30
N SER A 122 -1.16 11.05 5.98
CA SER A 122 -1.37 12.39 5.41
C SER A 122 -2.85 12.77 5.30
N VAL A 123 -3.76 11.94 5.81
CA VAL A 123 -5.20 12.20 5.83
C VAL A 123 -5.54 12.83 7.18
N GLU A 124 -5.86 14.12 7.19
CA GLU A 124 -6.20 14.83 8.43
C GLU A 124 -7.67 14.61 8.85
N ARG A 125 -8.55 14.38 7.87
CA ARG A 125 -9.99 14.20 8.07
C ARG A 125 -10.48 13.05 7.21
N GLY A 126 -11.20 12.11 7.81
CA GLY A 126 -11.74 10.95 7.11
C GLY A 126 -12.28 9.91 8.06
N GLU A 127 -13.11 9.03 7.52
CA GLU A 127 -13.72 7.92 8.23
C GLU A 127 -13.07 6.61 7.77
N PHE A 128 -12.83 5.69 8.69
CA PHE A 128 -12.36 4.36 8.38
C PHE A 128 -13.36 3.29 8.80
N VAL A 129 -13.34 2.19 8.05
CA VAL A 129 -14.04 0.95 8.39
C VAL A 129 -13.03 -0.18 8.38
N VAL A 130 -13.14 -1.11 9.32
CA VAL A 130 -12.36 -2.35 9.37
C VAL A 130 -13.30 -3.51 9.13
N GLU A 131 -12.96 -4.37 8.18
CA GLU A 131 -13.78 -5.51 7.77
C GLU A 131 -12.94 -6.80 7.82
N ASP A 132 -13.61 -7.94 8.02
CA ASP A 132 -12.99 -9.27 8.04
C ASP A 132 -12.53 -9.79 6.67
N ARG A 133 -12.78 -9.03 5.60
CA ARG A 133 -12.54 -9.42 4.21
C ARG A 133 -11.53 -8.50 3.54
N VAL A 134 -10.56 -9.10 2.86
CA VAL A 134 -9.65 -8.38 1.97
C VAL A 134 -10.23 -8.32 0.56
N THR A 135 -10.27 -7.13 -0.02
CA THR A 135 -10.79 -6.89 -1.38
C THR A 135 -9.74 -6.34 -2.35
N ILE A 136 -8.54 -6.05 -1.86
CA ILE A 136 -7.40 -5.61 -2.68
C ILE A 136 -6.40 -6.74 -2.93
N PRO A 137 -5.57 -6.65 -3.97
CA PRO A 137 -4.49 -7.61 -4.20
C PRO A 137 -3.58 -7.74 -2.97
N VAL A 138 -3.29 -8.99 -2.60
CA VAL A 138 -2.40 -9.35 -1.49
C VAL A 138 -1.22 -10.10 -2.05
N VAL A 139 -0.03 -9.85 -1.52
CA VAL A 139 1.17 -10.45 -2.08
C VAL A 139 1.92 -11.26 -1.03
N PRO A 140 1.97 -12.59 -1.18
CA PRO A 140 2.75 -13.45 -0.29
C PRO A 140 4.22 -13.02 -0.23
N GLY A 141 4.82 -13.02 0.96
CA GLY A 141 6.23 -12.67 1.15
C GLY A 141 6.51 -11.16 1.25
N ALA A 142 5.50 -10.31 1.02
CA ALA A 142 5.61 -8.86 1.13
C ALA A 142 5.05 -8.32 2.47
N GLU A 143 4.95 -9.18 3.49
CA GLU A 143 4.47 -8.81 4.83
C GLU A 143 5.35 -7.70 5.41
N LEU A 144 4.70 -6.66 5.94
CA LEU A 144 5.34 -5.56 6.62
C LEU A 144 4.88 -5.51 8.06
N ASP A 145 5.84 -5.34 8.96
CA ASP A 145 5.54 -4.96 10.33
C ASP A 145 4.83 -3.60 10.35
N ILE A 146 3.70 -3.53 11.05
CA ILE A 146 2.93 -2.28 11.16
C ILE A 146 3.77 -1.12 11.71
N ARG A 147 4.76 -1.41 12.56
CA ARG A 147 5.68 -0.41 13.13
C ARG A 147 6.52 0.26 12.05
N ALA A 148 6.89 -0.47 10.99
CA ALA A 148 7.62 0.10 9.86
C ALA A 148 6.74 1.08 9.07
N VAL A 149 5.44 0.78 8.92
CA VAL A 149 4.48 1.69 8.28
C VAL A 149 4.24 2.92 9.15
N ILE A 150 4.08 2.75 10.46
CA ILE A 150 3.93 3.86 11.41
C ILE A 150 5.16 4.76 11.38
N TYR A 151 6.37 4.18 11.43
CA TYR A 151 7.62 4.94 11.36
C TYR A 151 7.77 5.74 10.07
N LEU A 152 7.28 5.21 8.94
CA LEU A 152 7.35 5.89 7.66
C LEU A 152 6.34 7.05 7.53
N GLY A 153 5.18 6.93 8.17
CA GLY A 153 4.06 7.86 7.99
C GLY A 153 3.88 8.91 9.08
N ALA A 154 4.32 8.64 10.31
CA ALA A 154 4.16 9.53 11.48
C ALA A 154 5.22 10.63 11.54
#